data_AF-A0A814LJY9-F1
#
_entry.id   AF-A0A814LJY9-F1
#
_cell.length_a   1.000
_cell.length_b   1.000
_cell.length_c   1.000
_cell.angle_alpha   90.00
_cell.angle_beta   90.00
_cell.angle_gamma   90.00
#
_symmetry.space_group_name_H-M   'P 1'
#
loop_
_entity.id
_entity.type
_entity.pdbx_description
1 polymer ?
#
loop_
_entity_poly.entity_id
_entity_poly.type
_entity_poly.pdbx_seq_one_letter_code
_entity_poly.pdbx_strand_id
1 'polypeptide(L)'
;MKLIDFPGNQLEKLFVRFIIQSALPDAITVTDIIGECERDKEMKTLAEMIQKGAKELPAELADFKKNFDELSCSPEGLVLRGTNIIIPLALRRKVVERAHVGHQGIVKT
;
A
#
# COMPACT_ATOMS: atom_id res chain seq x y z
N MET A 1 -21.93 -3.41 7.83
CA MET A 1 -20.56 -3.94 7.75
C MET A 1 -20.53 -4.92 6.59
N LYS A 2 -20.25 -4.45 5.36
CA LYS A 2 -20.29 -5.30 4.16
C LYS A 2 -18.97 -6.07 4.07
N LEU A 3 -19.06 -7.40 3.99
CA LEU A 3 -17.92 -8.25 3.64
C LEU A 3 -17.47 -7.88 2.22
N ILE A 4 -16.18 -7.57 2.07
CA ILE A 4 -15.55 -7.21 0.80
C ILE A 4 -15.04 -8.51 0.18
N ASP A 5 -15.48 -8.76 -1.06
CA ASP A 5 -15.21 -10.00 -1.78
C ASP A 5 -14.01 -9.80 -2.72
N PHE A 6 -12.83 -10.30 -2.33
CA PHE A 6 -11.64 -10.28 -3.19
C PHE A 6 -11.66 -11.47 -4.17
N PRO A 7 -11.16 -11.37 -5.41
CA PRO A 7 -10.85 -12.57 -6.19
C PRO A 7 -9.60 -13.25 -5.60
N GLY A 8 -9.75 -14.51 -5.19
CA GLY A 8 -8.73 -15.26 -4.44
C GLY A 8 -9.38 -16.14 -3.38
N ASN A 9 -8.71 -17.20 -2.96
CA ASN A 9 -9.24 -18.05 -1.88
C ASN A 9 -9.30 -17.26 -0.55
N GLN A 10 -10.15 -17.67 0.39
CA GLN A 10 -10.36 -16.94 1.66
C GLN A 10 -9.06 -16.66 2.43
N LEU A 11 -8.03 -17.51 2.26
CA LEU A 11 -6.71 -17.37 2.87
C LEU A 11 -5.93 -16.17 2.31
N GLU A 12 -5.92 -15.98 1.00
CA GLU A 12 -5.25 -14.84 0.35
C GLU A 12 -5.83 -13.51 0.82
N LYS A 13 -7.16 -13.41 0.93
CA LYS A 13 -7.84 -12.20 1.42
C LYS A 13 -7.45 -11.87 2.86
N LEU A 14 -7.44 -12.90 3.71
CA LEU A 14 -7.08 -12.76 5.12
C LEU A 14 -5.60 -12.42 5.29
N PHE A 15 -4.73 -12.98 4.45
CA PHE A 15 -3.30 -12.74 4.49
C PHE A 15 -2.95 -11.30 4.08
N VAL A 16 -3.54 -10.81 2.97
CA VAL A 16 -3.39 -9.42 2.54
C VAL A 16 -3.89 -8.47 3.62
N ARG A 17 -5.06 -8.75 4.22
CA ARG A 17 -5.60 -7.95 5.32
C ARG A 17 -4.69 -7.95 6.57
N PHE A 18 -4.15 -9.11 6.93
CA PHE A 18 -3.24 -9.24 8.08
C PHE A 18 -1.94 -8.45 7.87
N ILE A 19 -1.37 -8.53 6.66
CA ILE A 19 -0.22 -7.74 6.26
C ILE A 19 -0.54 -6.25 6.38
N ILE A 20 -1.70 -5.84 5.86
CA ILE A 20 -2.11 -4.45 5.89
C ILE A 20 -2.25 -3.93 7.34
N GLN A 21 -2.82 -4.74 8.25
CA GLN A 21 -2.96 -4.36 9.65
C GLN A 21 -1.63 -4.32 10.40
N SER A 22 -0.66 -5.16 10.03
CA SER A 22 0.66 -5.21 10.69
C SER A 22 1.65 -4.15 10.17
N ALA A 23 1.44 -3.64 8.95
CA ALA A 23 2.34 -2.68 8.32
C ALA A 23 2.07 -1.20 8.67
N LEU A 24 0.96 -0.87 9.33
CA LEU A 24 0.54 0.51 9.58
C LEU A 24 0.74 0.96 11.03
N PRO A 25 1.26 2.18 11.27
CA PRO A 25 1.30 2.76 12.61
C PRO A 25 -0.13 3.08 13.10
N ASP A 26 -0.40 2.88 14.39
CA ASP A 26 -1.72 3.00 15.06
C ASP A 26 -2.53 4.29 14.77
N ALA A 27 -1.89 5.33 14.22
CA ALA A 27 -2.48 6.64 13.95
C ALA A 27 -2.97 6.85 12.50
N ILE A 28 -2.70 5.94 11.56
CA ILE A 28 -3.14 6.05 10.17
C ILE A 28 -3.93 4.79 9.81
N THR A 29 -5.21 4.96 9.47
CA THR A 29 -6.04 3.82 9.12
C THR A 29 -5.81 3.39 7.67
N VAL A 30 -6.05 2.11 7.38
CA VAL A 30 -6.05 1.57 6.02
C VAL A 30 -6.99 2.38 5.10
N THR A 31 -8.14 2.78 5.63
CA THR A 31 -9.14 3.56 4.90
C THR A 31 -8.61 4.93 4.47
N ASP A 32 -7.82 5.60 5.31
CA ASP A 32 -7.20 6.87 4.95
C ASP A 32 -6.21 6.69 3.81
N ILE A 33 -5.45 5.59 3.81
CA ILE A 33 -4.48 5.27 2.76
C ILE A 33 -5.20 4.97 1.45
N ILE A 34 -6.24 4.16 1.48
CA ILE A 34 -7.08 3.88 0.30
C ILE A 34 -7.63 5.20 -0.26
N GLY A 35 -8.21 6.06 0.60
CA GLY A 35 -8.77 7.33 0.16
C GLY A 35 -7.74 8.28 -0.45
N GLU A 36 -6.49 8.26 0.01
CA GLU A 36 -5.41 9.06 -0.58
C GLU A 36 -4.86 8.40 -1.86
N CYS A 37 -4.76 7.07 -1.93
CA CYS A 37 -4.43 6.35 -3.16
C CYS A 37 -5.46 6.61 -4.27
N GLU A 38 -6.76 6.69 -3.94
CA GLU A 38 -7.82 7.06 -4.88
C GLU A 38 -7.70 8.50 -5.38
N ARG A 39 -7.05 9.40 -4.65
CA ARG A 39 -6.84 10.79 -5.06
C ARG A 39 -5.55 10.95 -5.84
N ASP A 40 -4.54 10.18 -5.49
CA ASP A 40 -3.22 10.16 -6.11
C ASP A 40 -3.28 9.57 -7.53
N LYS A 41 -2.99 10.40 -8.53
CA LYS A 41 -3.00 9.99 -9.93
C LYS A 41 -1.96 8.90 -10.22
N GLU A 42 -0.78 9.02 -9.62
CA GLU A 42 0.32 8.08 -9.80
C GLU A 42 -0.06 6.70 -9.25
N MET A 43 -0.64 6.66 -8.04
CA MET A 43 -1.09 5.41 -7.43
C MET A 43 -2.24 4.75 -8.20
N LYS A 44 -3.21 5.53 -8.71
CA LYS A 44 -4.28 5.00 -9.58
C LYS A 44 -3.71 4.38 -10.86
N THR A 45 -2.83 5.10 -11.54
CA THR A 45 -2.20 4.59 -12.76
C THR A 45 -1.38 3.34 -12.47
N LEU A 46 -0.64 3.31 -11.37
CA LEU A 46 0.13 2.14 -10.96
C LEU A 46 -0.77 0.93 -10.64
N ALA A 47 -1.84 1.13 -9.87
CA ALA A 47 -2.83 0.11 -9.54
C ALA A 47 -3.46 -0.49 -10.80
N GLU A 48 -3.87 0.33 -11.77
CA GLU A 48 -4.41 -0.14 -13.04
C GLU A 48 -3.39 -0.95 -13.84
N MET A 49 -2.12 -0.50 -13.91
CA MET A 49 -1.08 -1.21 -14.65
C MET A 49 -0.79 -2.58 -14.04
N ILE A 50 -0.74 -2.67 -12.71
CA ILE A 50 -0.57 -3.94 -11.99
C ILE A 50 -1.74 -4.89 -12.29
N GLN A 51 -2.98 -4.39 -12.20
CA GLN A 51 -4.18 -5.21 -12.49
C GLN A 51 -4.24 -5.68 -13.95
N LYS A 52 -3.75 -4.86 -14.89
CA LYS A 52 -3.68 -5.20 -16.33
C LYS A 52 -2.48 -6.08 -16.70
N GLY A 53 -1.56 -6.33 -15.76
CA GLY A 53 -0.30 -7.03 -16.06
C GLY A 53 0.52 -6.31 -17.13
N ALA A 54 0.57 -4.97 -17.07
CA ALA A 54 1.20 -4.15 -18.09
C ALA A 54 2.70 -4.47 -18.19
N LYS A 55 3.19 -4.64 -19.43
CA LYS A 55 4.62 -4.89 -19.71
C LYS A 55 5.45 -3.61 -19.77
N GLU A 56 4.77 -2.48 -19.98
CA GLU A 56 5.40 -1.17 -20.10
C GLU A 56 4.68 -0.19 -19.18
N LEU A 57 5.48 0.62 -18.49
CA LEU A 57 5.00 1.67 -17.60
C LEU A 57 5.24 3.04 -18.22
N PRO A 58 4.33 4.00 -18.00
CA PRO A 58 4.53 5.40 -18.38
C PRO A 58 5.74 5.99 -17.65
N ALA A 59 6.32 7.06 -18.20
CA ALA A 59 7.52 7.69 -17.65
C ALA A 59 7.35 8.15 -16.20
N GLU A 60 6.13 8.55 -15.81
CA GLU A 60 5.76 8.91 -14.43
C GLU A 60 5.86 7.75 -13.43
N LEU A 61 5.90 6.50 -13.90
CA LEU A 61 6.05 5.30 -13.08
C LEU A 61 7.40 4.59 -13.29
N ALA A 62 8.39 5.29 -13.85
CA ALA A 62 9.71 4.72 -14.14
C ALA A 62 10.38 4.11 -12.90
N ASP A 63 10.15 4.69 -11.72
CA ASP A 63 10.69 4.21 -10.44
C ASP A 63 10.18 2.83 -10.04
N PHE A 64 8.98 2.44 -10.51
CA PHE A 64 8.37 1.13 -10.26
C PHE A 64 8.75 0.08 -11.30
N LYS A 65 9.39 0.47 -12.41
CA LYS A 65 9.69 -0.46 -13.51
C LYS A 65 10.61 -1.60 -13.11
N LYS A 66 11.58 -1.33 -12.22
CA LYS A 66 12.58 -2.33 -11.80
C LYS A 66 12.02 -3.40 -10.87
N ASN A 67 10.94 -3.10 -10.16
CA ASN A 67 10.36 -3.97 -9.14
C ASN A 67 8.89 -4.28 -9.42
N PHE A 68 8.42 -4.03 -10.64
CA PHE A 68 7.02 -4.18 -11.01
C PHE A 68 6.47 -5.58 -10.75
N ASP A 69 7.28 -6.61 -10.99
CA ASP A 69 6.92 -8.01 -10.74
C ASP A 69 6.75 -8.35 -9.24
N GLU A 70 7.27 -7.51 -8.35
CA GLU A 70 7.09 -7.64 -6.89
C GLU A 70 5.87 -6.85 -6.39
N LEU A 71 5.22 -6.09 -7.27
CA LEU A 71 4.07 -5.27 -6.93
C LEU A 71 2.78 -6.07 -7.03
N SER A 72 1.90 -5.82 -6.07
CA SER A 72 0.53 -6.31 -6.09
C SER A 72 -0.41 -5.16 -5.75
N CYS A 73 -1.64 -5.25 -6.24
CA CYS A 73 -2.66 -4.26 -5.98
C CYS A 73 -3.85 -4.95 -5.32
N SER A 74 -4.34 -4.38 -4.21
CA SER A 74 -5.62 -4.80 -3.65
C SER A 74 -6.77 -4.31 -4.54
N PRO A 75 -7.95 -4.95 -4.51
CA PRO A 75 -9.14 -4.49 -5.23
C PRO A 75 -9.56 -3.06 -4.88
N GLU A 76 -9.22 -2.58 -3.69
CA GLU A 76 -9.47 -1.22 -3.21
C GLU A 76 -8.42 -0.20 -3.68
N GLY A 77 -7.48 -0.61 -4.55
CA GLY A 77 -6.45 0.28 -5.08
C GLY A 77 -5.25 0.47 -4.16
N LEU A 78 -5.07 -0.39 -3.15
CA LEU A 78 -3.89 -0.36 -2.29
C LEU A 78 -2.73 -1.07 -2.98
N VAL A 79 -1.62 -0.34 -3.21
CA VAL A 79 -0.44 -0.93 -3.83
C VAL A 79 0.50 -1.47 -2.76
N LEU A 80 0.95 -2.71 -2.94
CA LEU A 80 1.86 -3.42 -2.06
C LEU A 80 3.12 -3.84 -2.82
N ARG A 81 4.25 -3.88 -2.13
CA ARG A 81 5.47 -4.57 -2.55
C ARG A 81 5.77 -5.67 -1.56
N GLY A 82 5.55 -6.94 -1.95
CA GLY A 82 5.56 -8.05 -1.00
C GLY A 82 4.56 -7.81 0.14
N THR A 83 5.06 -7.65 1.37
CA THR A 83 4.23 -7.37 2.57
C THR A 83 4.19 -5.89 2.97
N ASN A 84 4.76 -4.98 2.19
CA ASN A 84 4.86 -3.58 2.55
C ASN A 84 3.88 -2.75 1.71
N ILE A 85 3.10 -1.89 2.35
CA ILE A 85 2.22 -0.95 1.67
C ILE A 85 3.06 0.18 1.07
N ILE A 86 2.84 0.49 -0.20
CA ILE A 86 3.39 1.69 -0.83
C ILE A 86 2.55 2.88 -0.39
N ILE A 87 3.16 3.77 0.39
CA ILE A 87 2.49 4.94 0.96
C ILE A 87 2.39 6.05 -0.10
N PRO A 88 1.17 6.57 -0.39
CA PRO A 88 0.98 7.68 -1.32
C PRO A 88 1.70 8.93 -0.84
N LEU A 89 2.15 9.78 -1.76
CA LEU A 89 3.05 10.91 -1.45
C LEU A 89 2.47 11.82 -0.35
N ALA A 90 1.15 12.07 -0.40
CA ALA A 90 0.42 12.88 0.55
C ALA A 90 0.50 12.37 2.01
N LEU A 91 0.68 11.06 2.20
CA LEU A 91 0.75 10.42 3.52
C LEU A 91 2.17 10.14 3.98
N ARG A 92 3.18 10.17 3.10
CA ARG A 92 4.57 9.84 3.48
C ARG A 92 5.07 10.67 4.65
N ARG A 93 4.83 11.99 4.63
CA ARG A 93 5.22 12.88 5.74
C ARG A 93 4.53 12.50 7.05
N LYS A 94 3.22 12.24 7.01
CA LYS A 94 2.44 11.83 8.19
C LYS A 94 2.90 10.46 8.70
N VAL A 95 3.14 9.49 7.83
CA VAL A 95 3.65 8.16 8.20
C VAL A 95 5.02 8.29 8.84
N VAL A 96 5.92 9.10 8.29
CA VAL A 96 7.25 9.35 8.89
C VAL A 96 7.12 10.03 10.25
N GLU A 97 6.31 11.09 10.37
CA GLU A 97 6.08 11.78 11.64
C GLU A 97 5.48 10.85 12.70
N ARG A 98 4.59 9.92 12.32
CA ARG A 98 3.95 8.97 13.23
C ARG A 98 4.81 7.73 13.53
N ALA A 99 5.63 7.27 12.58
CA ALA A 99 6.63 6.23 12.84
C ALA A 99 7.63 6.69 13.92
N HIS A 100 7.94 7.99 13.99
CA HIS A 100 8.74 8.58 15.08
C HIS A 100 8.00 8.63 16.43
N VAL A 101 6.65 8.66 16.46
CA VAL A 101 5.86 8.53 17.71
C VAL A 101 5.83 7.08 18.20
N GLY A 102 6.18 6.13 17.34
CA GLY A 102 6.28 4.72 17.67
C GLY A 102 7.43 4.37 18.62
N HIS A 103 8.54 5.12 18.68
CA HIS A 103 9.64 4.91 19.64
C HIS A 103 10.49 6.19 19.77
N GLN A 104 10.21 7.03 20.77
CA GLN A 104 11.27 7.81 21.42
C GLN A 104 11.73 7.06 22.68
N GLY A 105 12.85 6.34 22.58
CA GLY A 105 13.47 5.58 23.67
C GLY A 105 12.74 4.26 23.94
N ILE A 106 13.40 3.10 23.93
CA ILE A 106 14.55 2.77 24.77
C ILE A 106 15.60 2.03 23.93
N VAL A 107 16.68 2.73 23.57
CA VAL A 107 17.99 2.07 23.54
C VAL A 107 18.43 2.02 25.01
N LYS A 108 18.42 0.82 25.59
CA LYS A 108 19.16 0.57 26.83
C LYS A 108 20.64 0.64 26.47
N THR A 109 21.36 1.64 26.98
CA THR A 109 22.77 1.47 27.38
C THR A 109 22.80 1.13 28.85
#